data_AF-A0A2C6BS39-F1
#
_entry.id   AF-A0A2C6BS39-F1
#
_cell.length_a   1.000
_cell.length_b   1.000
_cell.length_c   1.000
_cell.angle_alpha   90.00
_cell.angle_beta   90.00
_cell.angle_gamma   90.00
#
_symmetry.space_group_name_H-M   'P 1'
#
loop_
_entity.id
_entity.type
_entity.pdbx_description
1 polymer ?
#
loop_
_entity_poly.entity_id
_entity_poly.type
_entity_poly.pdbx_seq_one_letter_code
_entity_poly.pdbx_strand_id
1 'polypeptide(L)'
;MQNRDDNNKEISIYELIKKNIQPNGRLEKNFRLLDEELTVLDDGEKDVQCLEYIDNIIEADIKNLIDIILKISTDNFDEIEKELKIYFKEYKDTILIYRKPLYNYFTLNRDISSLNNIFNFFKKVLTSSKNIFIVKISIIILTILDLKYSDEILENIKILSLSSEFTLLGILFIKKLKNLNVNKEIFELGKKVYAWGKIACVFYLDANTNEIKDWVLEKGYEENILYNFATMTYFDKADIRGRLQKTYLSKTEFAQISFLIDTLVFSKEIIYLDDKEELLMKYLEKAKIFALSEIDYMAIDEIWVFVDSDMWYMGEKSKEEFIFSLEVANKLLKDCEEILNNRIR
;
A
#
# COMPACT_ATOMS: atom_id res chain seq x y z
N MET A 1 5.02 -25.65 -21.09
CA MET A 1 5.18 -24.79 -19.90
C MET A 1 6.47 -25.07 -19.11
N GLN A 2 7.36 -25.97 -19.52
CA GLN A 2 8.49 -26.44 -18.69
C GLN A 2 9.87 -25.79 -18.96
N ASN A 3 9.99 -24.81 -19.87
CA ASN A 3 11.29 -24.23 -20.26
C ASN A 3 11.52 -22.77 -19.79
N ARG A 4 10.56 -22.13 -19.10
CA ARG A 4 10.74 -20.75 -18.57
C ARG A 4 11.33 -20.73 -17.17
N ASP A 5 11.13 -21.79 -16.37
CA ASP A 5 11.45 -21.78 -14.94
C ASP A 5 12.94 -22.04 -14.63
N ASP A 6 13.62 -22.89 -15.38
CA ASP A 6 15.03 -23.22 -15.07
C ASP A 6 16.01 -22.11 -15.49
N ASN A 7 15.73 -21.36 -16.56
CA ASN A 7 16.56 -20.21 -16.97
C ASN A 7 16.43 -18.99 -16.05
N ASN A 8 15.42 -18.96 -15.16
CA ASN A 8 15.22 -17.86 -14.21
C ASN A 8 15.98 -18.04 -12.90
N LYS A 9 16.44 -19.26 -12.58
CA LYS A 9 17.17 -19.55 -11.33
C LYS A 9 18.56 -18.91 -11.26
N GLU A 10 19.16 -18.61 -12.42
CA GLU A 10 20.51 -18.07 -12.48
C GLU A 10 20.61 -16.54 -12.45
N ILE A 11 19.51 -15.81 -12.67
CA ILE A 11 19.53 -14.35 -12.79
C ILE A 11 19.21 -13.62 -11.49
N SER A 12 19.65 -12.37 -11.36
CA SER A 12 19.32 -11.52 -10.21
C SER A 12 17.84 -11.10 -10.22
N ILE A 13 17.33 -10.68 -9.06
CA ILE A 13 15.96 -10.15 -8.94
C ILE A 13 15.76 -8.95 -9.86
N TYR A 14 16.75 -8.06 -9.93
CA TYR A 14 16.71 -6.89 -10.80
C TYR A 14 16.56 -7.28 -12.28
N GLU A 15 17.39 -8.20 -12.78
CA GLU A 15 17.30 -8.66 -14.17
C GLU A 15 16.01 -9.44 -14.44
N LEU A 16 15.51 -10.19 -13.44
CA LEU A 16 14.23 -10.90 -13.52
C LEU A 16 13.07 -9.92 -13.71
N ILE A 17 13.02 -8.86 -12.91
CA ILE A 17 11.99 -7.82 -13.05
C ILE A 17 12.15 -7.12 -14.40
N LYS A 18 13.36 -6.63 -14.70
CA LYS A 18 13.66 -5.85 -15.90
C LYS A 18 13.27 -6.55 -17.20
N LYS A 19 13.57 -7.83 -17.33
CA LYS A 19 13.26 -8.60 -18.55
C LYS A 19 11.77 -8.93 -18.73
N ASN A 20 10.98 -8.85 -17.65
CA ASN A 20 9.54 -9.11 -17.66
C ASN A 20 8.70 -7.82 -17.74
N ILE A 21 9.33 -6.65 -17.88
CA ILE A 21 8.63 -5.40 -18.16
C ILE A 21 8.04 -5.47 -19.57
N GLN A 22 6.72 -5.32 -19.65
CA GLN A 22 5.96 -5.29 -20.90
C GLN A 22 6.14 -3.94 -21.64
N PRO A 23 5.78 -3.82 -22.93
CA PRO A 23 5.87 -2.57 -23.68
C PRO A 23 5.11 -1.39 -23.05
N ASN A 24 4.09 -1.65 -22.24
CA ASN A 24 3.34 -0.62 -21.50
C ASN A 24 4.03 -0.17 -20.19
N GLY A 25 5.24 -0.68 -19.90
CA GLY A 25 6.01 -0.34 -18.71
C GLY A 25 5.55 -1.02 -17.42
N ARG A 26 4.70 -2.06 -17.51
CA ARG A 26 4.16 -2.82 -16.36
C ARG A 26 4.70 -4.25 -16.36
N LEU A 27 4.70 -4.87 -15.18
CA LEU A 27 4.81 -6.33 -15.09
C LEU A 27 3.47 -6.98 -15.44
N GLU A 28 3.48 -8.27 -15.76
CA GLU A 28 2.24 -9.06 -15.82
C GLU A 28 1.56 -9.08 -14.44
N LYS A 29 0.23 -9.09 -14.39
CA LYS A 29 -0.54 -9.04 -13.14
C LYS A 29 -0.19 -10.19 -12.17
N ASN A 30 0.04 -11.36 -12.73
CA ASN A 30 0.41 -12.59 -12.04
C ASN A 30 1.93 -12.78 -11.94
N PHE A 31 2.73 -11.76 -12.30
CA PHE A 31 4.16 -11.80 -12.01
C PHE A 31 4.35 -11.93 -10.49
N ARG A 32 5.24 -12.83 -10.09
CA ARG A 32 5.60 -13.08 -8.69
C ARG A 32 7.10 -13.33 -8.60
N LEU A 33 7.70 -12.85 -7.52
CA LEU A 33 9.05 -13.26 -7.16
C LEU A 33 8.95 -14.64 -6.50
N LEU A 34 9.43 -15.66 -7.20
CA LEU A 34 9.59 -16.98 -6.62
C LEU A 34 10.86 -16.96 -5.76
N ASP A 35 10.70 -17.01 -4.44
CA ASP A 35 11.79 -17.36 -3.52
C ASP A 35 11.64 -18.84 -3.16
N GLU A 36 12.66 -19.66 -3.45
CA GLU A 36 12.64 -21.09 -3.16
C GLU A 36 12.50 -21.38 -1.65
N GLU A 37 12.81 -20.40 -0.78
CA GLU A 37 12.79 -20.56 0.68
C GLU A 37 11.53 -19.97 1.36
N LEU A 38 10.66 -19.26 0.64
CA LEU A 38 9.51 -18.58 1.24
C LEU A 38 8.19 -18.94 0.56
N THR A 39 7.23 -19.39 1.37
CA THR A 39 5.80 -19.32 1.02
C THR A 39 5.33 -17.87 1.21
N VAL A 40 5.71 -16.96 0.31
CA VAL A 40 5.09 -15.62 0.27
C VAL A 40 3.70 -15.78 -0.33
N LEU A 41 2.67 -15.45 0.46
CA LEU A 41 1.27 -15.56 0.03
C LEU A 41 0.93 -14.44 -0.98
N ASP A 42 1.46 -13.23 -0.79
CA ASP A 42 1.44 -12.14 -1.79
C ASP A 42 2.63 -11.17 -1.66
N ASP A 43 3.26 -10.85 -2.80
CA ASP A 43 4.38 -9.90 -2.90
C ASP A 43 4.01 -8.53 -2.29
N GLY A 44 4.82 -8.06 -1.35
CA GLY A 44 4.69 -6.77 -0.68
C GLY A 44 3.69 -6.74 0.48
N GLU A 45 2.94 -7.81 0.75
CA GLU A 45 1.92 -7.86 1.80
C GLU A 45 2.45 -7.40 3.16
N LYS A 46 3.48 -8.07 3.67
CA LYS A 46 4.04 -7.80 5.01
C LYS A 46 4.54 -6.36 5.15
N ASP A 47 5.19 -5.86 4.11
CA ASP A 47 5.76 -4.51 4.12
C ASP A 47 4.66 -3.46 4.09
N VAL A 48 3.59 -3.65 3.31
CA VAL A 48 2.51 -2.67 3.17
C VAL A 48 1.50 -2.76 4.32
N GLN A 49 1.20 -3.95 4.82
CA GLN A 49 0.32 -4.14 5.97
C GLN A 49 0.86 -3.44 7.22
N CYS A 50 2.20 -3.31 7.35
CA CYS A 50 2.77 -2.60 8.49
C CYS A 50 2.43 -1.11 8.55
N LEU A 51 1.84 -0.53 7.49
CA LEU A 51 1.33 0.84 7.51
C LEU A 51 0.19 1.03 8.53
N GLU A 52 -0.56 -0.03 8.85
CA GLU A 52 -1.62 -0.01 9.87
C GLU A 52 -1.09 0.28 11.28
N TYR A 53 0.14 -0.16 11.58
CA TYR A 53 0.75 -0.06 12.91
C TYR A 53 2.12 0.62 12.88
N ILE A 54 2.39 1.45 11.87
CA ILE A 54 3.72 2.04 11.64
C ILE A 54 4.23 2.85 12.83
N ASP A 55 3.34 3.52 13.57
CA ASP A 55 3.69 4.32 14.75
C ASP A 55 4.04 3.46 15.98
N ASN A 56 3.59 2.20 16.00
CA ASN A 56 3.81 1.23 17.08
C ASN A 56 4.69 0.04 16.65
N ILE A 57 5.41 0.19 15.54
CA ILE A 57 6.23 -0.89 14.99
C ILE A 57 7.34 -1.29 15.97
N ILE A 58 7.47 -2.59 16.23
CA ILE A 58 8.56 -3.12 17.05
C ILE A 58 9.85 -3.10 16.22
N GLU A 59 10.84 -2.34 16.69
CA GLU A 59 12.13 -2.18 16.03
C GLU A 59 12.99 -3.45 16.15
N ALA A 60 13.77 -3.76 15.11
CA ALA A 60 14.69 -4.90 15.15
C ALA A 60 15.91 -4.64 16.05
N ASP A 61 16.42 -5.70 16.68
CA ASP A 61 17.80 -5.72 17.17
C ASP A 61 18.76 -5.85 15.98
N ILE A 62 19.51 -4.78 15.73
CA ILE A 62 20.41 -4.67 14.59
C ILE A 62 21.86 -5.03 14.90
N LYS A 63 22.20 -5.44 16.13
CA LYS A 63 23.60 -5.63 16.54
C LYS A 63 24.35 -6.58 15.60
N ASN A 64 23.83 -7.77 15.37
CA ASN A 64 24.44 -8.76 14.49
C ASN A 64 24.48 -8.29 13.02
N LEU A 65 23.45 -7.55 12.57
CA LEU A 65 23.42 -7.01 11.21
C LEU A 65 24.52 -5.95 11.03
N ILE A 66 24.70 -5.06 12.01
CA ILE A 66 25.76 -4.07 12.02
C ILE A 66 27.13 -4.76 12.03
N ASP A 67 27.33 -5.79 12.85
CA ASP A 67 28.59 -6.56 12.87
C ASP A 67 28.93 -7.15 11.49
N ILE A 68 27.94 -7.61 10.72
CA ILE A 68 28.13 -8.06 9.33
C ILE A 68 28.47 -6.86 8.42
N ILE A 69 27.70 -5.77 8.48
CA ILE A 69 27.87 -4.60 7.62
C ILE A 69 29.24 -3.93 7.82
N LEU A 70 29.74 -3.85 9.06
CA LEU A 70 31.04 -3.23 9.34
C LEU A 70 32.23 -4.03 8.82
N LYS A 71 32.05 -5.31 8.49
CA LYS A 71 33.10 -6.12 7.84
C LYS A 71 33.26 -5.79 6.35
N ILE A 72 32.36 -5.02 5.74
CA ILE A 72 32.39 -4.74 4.31
C ILE A 72 33.70 -4.03 3.93
N SER A 73 34.46 -4.67 3.05
CA SER A 73 35.66 -4.15 2.40
C SER A 73 35.58 -4.42 0.90
N THR A 74 36.45 -3.81 0.09
CA THR A 74 36.38 -3.93 -1.38
C THR A 74 36.54 -5.37 -1.89
N ASP A 75 37.16 -6.24 -1.11
CA ASP A 75 37.63 -7.55 -1.57
C ASP A 75 36.80 -8.72 -1.03
N ASN A 76 35.77 -8.47 -0.21
CA ASN A 76 34.99 -9.52 0.47
C ASN A 76 33.48 -9.51 0.20
N PHE A 77 33.02 -8.83 -0.85
CA PHE A 77 31.58 -8.69 -1.15
C PHE A 77 30.85 -10.04 -1.23
N ASP A 78 31.45 -11.06 -1.84
CA ASP A 78 30.81 -12.37 -1.99
C ASP A 78 30.68 -13.13 -0.66
N GLU A 79 31.60 -12.89 0.28
CA GLU A 79 31.53 -13.44 1.65
C GLU A 79 30.44 -12.73 2.46
N ILE A 80 30.39 -11.39 2.40
CA ILE A 80 29.37 -10.61 3.08
C ILE A 80 27.96 -10.96 2.57
N GLU A 81 27.78 -11.15 1.26
CA GLU A 81 26.47 -11.55 0.73
C GLU A 81 26.04 -12.91 1.28
N LYS A 82 26.96 -13.85 1.50
CA LYS A 82 26.65 -15.14 2.15
C LYS A 82 26.28 -14.97 3.62
N GLU A 83 27.00 -14.13 4.36
CA GLU A 83 26.65 -13.83 5.76
C GLU A 83 25.25 -13.19 5.86
N LEU A 84 24.92 -12.25 4.97
CA LEU A 84 23.59 -11.64 4.92
C LEU A 84 22.49 -12.64 4.53
N LYS A 85 22.76 -13.58 3.60
CA LYS A 85 21.82 -14.67 3.26
C LYS A 85 21.53 -15.52 4.49
N ILE A 86 22.55 -15.88 5.26
CA ILE A 86 22.39 -16.64 6.51
C ILE A 86 21.57 -15.82 7.52
N TYR A 87 21.86 -14.53 7.67
CA TYR A 87 21.14 -13.64 8.58
C TYR A 87 19.64 -13.55 8.26
N PHE A 88 19.28 -13.45 6.98
CA PHE A 88 17.89 -13.32 6.54
C PHE A 88 17.18 -14.65 6.24
N LYS A 89 17.84 -15.80 6.41
CA LYS A 89 17.29 -17.10 6.02
C LYS A 89 15.93 -17.42 6.63
N GLU A 90 15.76 -17.14 7.92
CA GLU A 90 14.51 -17.39 8.65
C GLU A 90 13.65 -16.13 8.82
N TYR A 91 14.01 -15.05 8.10
CA TYR A 91 13.35 -13.78 8.26
C TYR A 91 11.97 -13.80 7.60
N LYS A 92 10.95 -13.51 8.40
CA LYS A 92 9.54 -13.62 7.99
C LYS A 92 8.74 -12.37 8.29
N ASP A 93 9.36 -11.28 8.75
CA ASP A 93 8.65 -10.05 9.12
C ASP A 93 8.80 -8.95 8.05
N THR A 94 8.21 -7.77 8.28
CA THR A 94 8.40 -6.57 7.46
C THR A 94 9.82 -6.01 7.62
N ILE A 95 10.54 -5.82 6.51
CA ILE A 95 11.92 -5.29 6.55
C ILE A 95 11.99 -3.88 7.18
N LEU A 96 10.85 -3.19 7.28
CA LEU A 96 10.76 -1.83 7.80
C LEU A 96 11.14 -1.72 9.29
N ILE A 97 11.10 -2.80 10.06
CA ILE A 97 11.58 -2.84 11.46
C ILE A 97 13.06 -2.43 11.59
N TYR A 98 13.86 -2.57 10.53
CA TYR A 98 15.28 -2.20 10.50
C TYR A 98 15.51 -0.70 10.25
N ARG A 99 14.52 0.01 9.69
CA ARG A 99 14.73 1.35 9.13
C ARG A 99 15.18 2.36 10.18
N LYS A 100 14.47 2.45 11.32
CA LYS A 100 14.76 3.44 12.36
C LYS A 100 16.03 3.11 13.15
N PRO A 101 16.26 1.85 13.59
CA PRO A 101 17.54 1.46 14.20
C PRO A 101 18.75 1.76 13.30
N LEU A 102 18.69 1.39 12.02
CA LEU A 102 19.80 1.64 11.09
C LEU A 102 20.00 3.13 10.85
N TYR A 103 18.93 3.90 10.67
CA TYR A 103 19.01 5.35 10.53
C TYR A 103 19.71 5.99 11.74
N ASN A 104 19.34 5.60 12.96
CA ASN A 104 19.96 6.10 14.18
C ASN A 104 21.45 5.72 14.25
N TYR A 105 21.78 4.47 13.94
CA TYR A 105 23.16 3.99 13.94
C TYR A 105 24.05 4.78 12.97
N PHE A 106 23.68 4.86 11.69
CA PHE A 106 24.48 5.53 10.66
C PHE A 106 24.50 7.04 10.78
N THR A 107 23.48 7.64 11.42
CA THR A 107 23.49 9.08 11.71
C THR A 107 24.51 9.43 12.79
N LEU A 108 24.67 8.56 13.80
CA LEU A 108 25.62 8.77 14.90
C LEU A 108 27.06 8.35 14.56
N ASN A 109 27.24 7.38 13.66
CA ASN A 109 28.54 6.78 13.33
C ASN A 109 28.97 7.08 11.88
N ARG A 110 29.39 8.32 11.61
CA ARG A 110 29.79 8.77 10.25
C ARG A 110 31.29 8.70 10.00
N ASP A 111 31.87 7.51 9.96
CA ASP A 111 33.21 7.35 9.36
C ASP A 111 33.10 7.26 7.83
N ILE A 112 33.60 8.27 7.12
CA ILE A 112 33.45 8.41 5.66
C ILE A 112 34.06 7.23 4.88
N SER A 113 35.14 6.62 5.38
CA SER A 113 35.87 5.60 4.64
C SER A 113 35.13 4.26 4.57
N SER A 114 34.66 3.77 5.72
CA SER A 114 33.82 2.57 5.83
C SER A 114 32.48 2.75 5.11
N LEU A 115 31.90 3.95 5.18
CA LEU A 115 30.65 4.27 4.51
C LEU A 115 30.71 4.19 2.98
N ASN A 116 31.85 4.48 2.34
CA ASN A 116 32.00 4.32 0.89
C ASN A 116 31.99 2.84 0.48
N ASN A 117 32.66 1.97 1.24
CA ASN A 117 32.66 0.53 0.97
C ASN A 117 31.27 -0.07 1.15
N ILE A 118 30.58 0.31 2.23
CA ILE A 118 29.18 -0.06 2.51
C ILE A 118 28.28 0.38 1.36
N PHE A 119 28.39 1.64 0.93
CA PHE A 119 27.61 2.17 -0.19
C PHE A 119 27.86 1.40 -1.49
N ASN A 120 29.12 1.15 -1.85
CA ASN A 120 29.47 0.43 -3.07
C ASN A 120 28.99 -1.03 -3.04
N PHE A 121 29.07 -1.70 -1.88
CA PHE A 121 28.52 -3.03 -1.69
C PHE A 121 27.01 -3.05 -1.94
N PHE A 122 26.26 -2.19 -1.23
CA PHE A 122 24.80 -2.17 -1.36
C PHE A 122 24.34 -1.71 -2.74
N LYS A 123 25.09 -0.82 -3.40
CA LYS A 123 24.87 -0.48 -4.82
C LYS A 123 25.03 -1.70 -5.73
N LYS A 124 26.06 -2.54 -5.53
CA LYS A 124 26.28 -3.76 -6.33
C LYS A 124 25.14 -4.76 -6.13
N VAL A 125 24.88 -5.14 -4.87
CA VAL A 125 23.93 -6.22 -4.56
C VAL A 125 22.46 -5.82 -4.83
N LEU A 126 22.15 -4.52 -4.92
CA LEU A 126 20.87 -4.02 -5.42
C LEU A 126 20.51 -4.58 -6.80
N THR A 127 21.50 -4.82 -7.67
CA THR A 127 21.28 -5.32 -9.04
C THR A 127 21.82 -6.73 -9.27
N SER A 128 22.73 -7.23 -8.43
CA SER A 128 23.31 -8.56 -8.59
C SER A 128 22.70 -9.64 -7.69
N SER A 129 22.01 -9.28 -6.59
CA SER A 129 21.53 -10.29 -5.64
C SER A 129 20.26 -10.99 -6.11
N LYS A 130 20.11 -12.23 -5.65
CA LYS A 130 18.94 -13.08 -5.83
C LYS A 130 18.06 -13.17 -4.59
N ASN A 131 18.51 -12.62 -3.47
CA ASN A 131 17.79 -12.69 -2.21
C ASN A 131 16.98 -11.41 -2.00
N ILE A 132 15.67 -11.58 -1.78
CA ILE A 132 14.71 -10.48 -1.64
C ILE A 132 15.13 -9.54 -0.51
N PHE A 133 15.47 -10.08 0.66
CA PHE A 133 15.82 -9.27 1.83
C PHE A 133 17.14 -8.52 1.67
N ILE A 134 18.12 -9.08 0.95
CA ILE A 134 19.34 -8.36 0.60
C ILE A 134 19.02 -7.17 -0.31
N VAL A 135 18.15 -7.32 -1.31
CA VAL A 135 17.72 -6.20 -2.15
C VAL A 135 16.96 -5.15 -1.31
N LYS A 136 16.05 -5.58 -0.43
CA LYS A 136 15.29 -4.67 0.45
C LYS A 136 16.20 -3.87 1.39
N ILE A 137 17.12 -4.55 2.10
CA ILE A 137 18.04 -3.88 3.01
C ILE A 137 18.99 -2.94 2.25
N SER A 138 19.35 -3.28 1.01
CA SER A 138 20.11 -2.39 0.13
C SER A 138 19.39 -1.07 -0.11
N ILE A 139 18.08 -1.12 -0.44
CA ILE A 139 17.28 0.09 -0.62
C ILE A 139 17.26 0.92 0.67
N ILE A 140 17.06 0.29 1.84
CA ILE A 140 17.06 0.98 3.14
C ILE A 140 18.40 1.66 3.41
N ILE A 141 19.52 0.94 3.29
CA ILE A 141 20.86 1.49 3.57
C ILE A 141 21.20 2.61 2.58
N LEU A 142 20.97 2.41 1.28
CA LEU A 142 21.22 3.45 0.27
C LEU A 142 20.36 4.70 0.52
N THR A 143 19.11 4.53 0.99
CA THR A 143 18.24 5.64 1.40
C THR A 143 18.81 6.42 2.60
N ILE A 144 19.42 5.71 3.57
CA ILE A 144 19.96 6.32 4.79
C ILE A 144 21.26 7.07 4.52
N LEU A 145 22.15 6.49 3.71
CA LEU A 145 23.50 7.01 3.54
C LEU A 145 23.52 8.35 2.80
N ASP A 146 22.67 8.55 1.78
CA ASP A 146 22.52 9.83 1.05
C ASP A 146 23.86 10.45 0.55
N LEU A 147 24.93 9.65 0.42
CA LEU A 147 26.29 10.18 0.30
C LEU A 147 26.54 10.82 -1.08
N LYS A 148 26.05 10.18 -2.15
CA LYS A 148 26.12 10.64 -3.55
C LYS A 148 25.05 9.89 -4.36
N TYR A 149 23.81 10.38 -4.33
CA TYR A 149 22.77 9.91 -5.24
C TYR A 149 23.28 9.92 -6.69
N SER A 150 23.03 8.85 -7.44
CA SER A 150 23.21 8.81 -8.88
C SER A 150 21.90 8.46 -9.57
N ASP A 151 21.68 9.00 -10.76
CA ASP A 151 20.51 8.67 -11.59
C ASP A 151 20.40 7.16 -11.85
N GLU A 152 21.53 6.47 -11.91
CA GLU A 152 21.59 5.01 -11.99
C GLU A 152 20.89 4.31 -10.81
N ILE A 153 21.08 4.77 -9.57
CA ILE A 153 20.44 4.16 -8.40
C ILE A 153 18.94 4.41 -8.44
N LEU A 154 18.51 5.61 -8.84
CA LEU A 154 17.10 5.92 -9.02
C LEU A 154 16.45 4.99 -10.01
N GLU A 155 17.02 4.86 -11.21
CA GLU A 155 16.46 4.03 -12.26
C GLU A 155 16.43 2.56 -11.85
N ASN A 156 17.45 2.09 -11.13
CA ASN A 156 17.45 0.73 -10.61
C ASN A 156 16.35 0.50 -9.58
N ILE A 157 16.15 1.43 -8.65
CA ILE A 157 15.07 1.34 -7.66
C ILE A 157 13.70 1.48 -8.33
N LYS A 158 13.54 2.35 -9.33
CA LYS A 158 12.28 2.48 -10.10
C LYS A 158 11.91 1.17 -10.80
N ILE A 159 12.88 0.48 -11.40
CA ILE A 159 12.67 -0.85 -12.00
C ILE A 159 12.22 -1.85 -10.94
N LEU A 160 12.95 -1.97 -9.82
CA LEU A 160 12.59 -2.88 -8.72
C LEU A 160 11.19 -2.59 -8.19
N SER A 161 10.84 -1.31 -8.06
CA SER A 161 9.55 -0.84 -7.53
C SER A 161 8.34 -1.23 -8.38
N LEU A 162 8.53 -1.71 -9.61
CA LEU A 162 7.43 -2.27 -10.40
C LEU A 162 6.89 -3.59 -9.80
N SER A 163 7.68 -4.28 -8.98
CA SER A 163 7.21 -5.38 -8.14
C SER A 163 6.64 -4.83 -6.82
N SER A 164 5.48 -5.35 -6.41
CA SER A 164 4.84 -5.02 -5.13
C SER A 164 5.78 -5.23 -3.93
N GLU A 165 6.67 -6.23 -4.03
CA GLU A 165 7.67 -6.56 -3.00
C GLU A 165 8.63 -5.40 -2.68
N PHE A 166 8.89 -4.51 -3.64
CA PHE A 166 9.80 -3.39 -3.47
C PHE A 166 9.12 -2.01 -3.58
N THR A 167 7.85 -1.97 -3.97
CA THR A 167 7.13 -0.71 -4.25
C THR A 167 7.19 0.26 -3.08
N LEU A 168 6.89 -0.21 -1.86
CA LEU A 168 6.88 0.65 -0.68
C LEU A 168 8.28 1.22 -0.38
N LEU A 169 9.32 0.39 -0.44
CA LEU A 169 10.70 0.85 -0.24
C LEU A 169 11.13 1.86 -1.31
N GLY A 170 10.72 1.64 -2.55
CA GLY A 170 10.93 2.59 -3.65
C GLY A 170 10.28 3.94 -3.40
N ILE A 171 9.03 3.95 -2.94
CA ILE A 171 8.32 5.19 -2.54
C ILE A 171 9.09 5.90 -1.43
N LEU A 172 9.50 5.17 -0.39
CA LEU A 172 10.25 5.72 0.74
C LEU A 172 11.60 6.31 0.32
N PHE A 173 12.29 5.68 -0.64
CA PHE A 173 13.49 6.22 -1.27
C PHE A 173 13.20 7.51 -2.04
N ILE A 174 12.21 7.51 -2.94
CA ILE A 174 11.81 8.68 -3.74
C ILE A 174 11.46 9.87 -2.84
N LYS A 175 10.77 9.65 -1.73
CA LYS A 175 10.42 10.70 -0.75
C LYS A 175 11.63 11.40 -0.11
N LYS A 176 12.83 10.81 -0.15
CA LYS A 176 14.06 11.45 0.33
C LYS A 176 14.73 12.33 -0.71
N LEU A 177 14.36 12.21 -1.99
CA LEU A 177 14.98 12.93 -3.09
C LEU A 177 14.43 14.35 -3.21
N LYS A 178 15.30 15.34 -3.01
CA LYS A 178 14.92 16.77 -3.01
C LYS A 178 14.67 17.36 -4.40
N ASN A 179 15.24 16.76 -5.44
CA ASN A 179 15.23 17.31 -6.81
C ASN A 179 14.14 16.70 -7.71
N LEU A 180 13.20 15.95 -7.15
CA LEU A 180 12.11 15.30 -7.90
C LEU A 180 10.75 15.83 -7.47
N ASN A 181 9.82 15.83 -8.42
CA ASN A 181 8.40 15.92 -8.07
C ASN A 181 7.95 14.55 -7.52
N VAL A 182 8.11 14.37 -6.21
CA VAL A 182 7.81 13.12 -5.49
C VAL A 182 6.39 12.64 -5.78
N ASN A 183 5.40 13.54 -5.75
CA ASN A 183 4.01 13.14 -5.97
C ASN A 183 3.77 12.61 -7.39
N LYS A 184 4.38 13.25 -8.39
CA LYS A 184 4.32 12.79 -9.79
C LYS A 184 4.96 11.42 -9.96
N GLU A 185 6.11 11.18 -9.33
CA GLU A 185 6.80 9.88 -9.40
C GLU A 185 5.96 8.76 -8.77
N ILE A 186 5.35 9.00 -7.60
CA ILE A 186 4.46 8.05 -6.95
C ILE A 186 3.22 7.78 -7.82
N PHE A 187 2.66 8.82 -8.44
CA PHE A 187 1.48 8.68 -9.31
C PHE A 187 1.79 7.82 -10.55
N GLU A 188 2.91 8.08 -11.22
CA GLU A 188 3.34 7.30 -12.38
C GLU A 188 3.71 5.86 -12.04
N LEU A 189 4.23 5.63 -10.83
CA LEU A 189 4.45 4.28 -10.30
C LEU A 189 3.11 3.58 -10.03
N GLY A 190 2.16 4.26 -9.38
CA GLY A 190 0.82 3.76 -9.06
C GLY A 190 0.05 3.26 -10.28
N LYS A 191 0.21 3.93 -11.43
CA LYS A 191 -0.35 3.52 -12.72
C LYS A 191 0.23 2.19 -13.25
N LYS A 192 1.39 1.76 -12.76
CA LYS A 192 2.13 0.60 -13.29
C LYS A 192 2.06 -0.65 -12.42
N VAL A 193 1.92 -0.48 -11.11
CA VAL A 193 1.89 -1.57 -10.12
C VAL A 193 0.50 -2.17 -9.91
N TYR A 194 0.44 -3.29 -9.18
CA TYR A 194 -0.77 -4.03 -8.81
C TYR A 194 -0.77 -4.32 -7.31
N ALA A 195 -1.85 -4.92 -6.79
CA ALA A 195 -1.96 -5.44 -5.42
C ALA A 195 -1.48 -4.45 -4.35
N TRP A 196 -0.70 -4.96 -3.40
CA TRP A 196 -0.07 -4.21 -2.31
C TRP A 196 0.78 -3.03 -2.78
N GLY A 197 1.45 -3.13 -3.92
CA GLY A 197 2.19 -2.00 -4.49
C GLY A 197 1.28 -0.81 -4.81
N LYS A 198 0.06 -1.08 -5.31
CA LYS A 198 -0.89 0.00 -5.61
C LYS A 198 -1.45 0.63 -4.33
N ILE A 199 -1.73 -0.18 -3.31
CA ILE A 199 -2.12 0.31 -1.96
C ILE A 199 -1.03 1.22 -1.39
N ALA A 200 0.24 0.82 -1.46
CA ALA A 200 1.36 1.63 -1.01
C ALA A 200 1.45 2.97 -1.77
N CYS A 201 1.23 2.96 -3.09
CA CYS A 201 1.22 4.18 -3.88
C CYS A 201 0.10 5.12 -3.43
N VAL A 202 -1.15 4.63 -3.34
CA VAL A 202 -2.29 5.44 -2.90
C VAL A 202 -2.03 6.01 -1.52
N PHE A 203 -1.52 5.21 -0.58
CA PHE A 203 -1.20 5.66 0.78
C PHE A 203 -0.30 6.90 0.82
N TYR A 204 0.73 6.96 -0.02
CA TYR A 204 1.66 8.10 -0.05
C TYR A 204 1.37 9.17 -1.10
N LEU A 205 0.37 8.99 -1.95
CA LEU A 205 0.01 9.93 -3.01
C LEU A 205 -0.77 11.14 -2.48
N ASP A 206 -0.30 12.36 -2.70
CA ASP A 206 -1.10 13.56 -2.42
C ASP A 206 -2.16 13.75 -3.51
N ALA A 207 -3.43 13.54 -3.14
CA ALA A 207 -4.59 13.69 -4.02
C ALA A 207 -5.02 15.16 -4.19
N ASN A 208 -4.08 15.99 -4.66
CA ASN A 208 -4.24 17.44 -4.77
C ASN A 208 -4.80 17.92 -6.12
N THR A 209 -5.07 17.01 -7.06
CA THR A 209 -5.67 17.31 -8.37
C THR A 209 -6.87 16.41 -8.62
N ASN A 210 -7.80 16.88 -9.45
CA ASN A 210 -8.94 16.05 -9.87
C ASN A 210 -8.48 14.81 -10.63
N GLU A 211 -7.43 14.91 -11.46
CA GLU A 211 -6.85 13.75 -12.16
C GLU A 211 -6.46 12.64 -11.19
N ILE A 212 -5.78 12.99 -10.09
CA ILE A 212 -5.38 12.01 -9.08
C ILE A 212 -6.60 11.47 -8.34
N LYS A 213 -7.53 12.33 -7.92
CA LYS A 213 -8.76 11.92 -7.21
C LYS A 213 -9.62 10.97 -8.06
N ASP A 214 -9.76 11.25 -9.35
CA ASP A 214 -10.49 10.42 -10.31
C ASP A 214 -9.75 9.09 -10.49
N TRP A 215 -8.42 9.12 -10.65
CA TRP A 215 -7.63 7.90 -10.75
C TRP A 215 -7.70 7.02 -9.50
N VAL A 216 -7.68 7.60 -8.29
CA VAL A 216 -7.84 6.83 -7.04
C VAL A 216 -9.19 6.13 -7.01
N LEU A 217 -10.27 6.84 -7.36
CA LEU A 217 -11.62 6.27 -7.40
C LEU A 217 -11.79 5.18 -8.47
N GLU A 218 -11.21 5.38 -9.66
CA GLU A 218 -11.49 4.52 -10.81
C GLU A 218 -10.51 3.36 -10.96
N LYS A 219 -9.25 3.58 -10.57
CA LYS A 219 -8.12 2.71 -10.89
C LYS A 219 -7.26 2.37 -9.68
N GLY A 220 -7.43 3.07 -8.55
CA GLY A 220 -6.62 2.89 -7.35
C GLY A 220 -6.75 1.51 -6.72
N TYR A 221 -7.93 0.89 -6.77
CA TYR A 221 -8.18 -0.47 -6.26
C TYR A 221 -8.50 -1.47 -7.38
N GLU A 222 -8.38 -1.05 -8.65
CA GLU A 222 -8.64 -1.92 -9.79
C GLU A 222 -7.82 -3.21 -9.65
N GLU A 223 -8.54 -4.33 -9.76
CA GLU A 223 -8.00 -5.68 -9.75
C GLU A 223 -7.37 -6.14 -8.43
N ASN A 224 -7.67 -5.43 -7.34
CA ASN A 224 -7.23 -5.74 -5.98
C ASN A 224 -8.42 -5.96 -5.05
N ILE A 225 -8.22 -6.78 -4.02
CA ILE A 225 -9.08 -6.72 -2.84
C ILE A 225 -8.70 -5.43 -2.10
N LEU A 226 -9.66 -4.53 -1.90
CA LEU A 226 -9.44 -3.38 -1.03
C LEU A 226 -9.43 -3.90 0.40
N TYR A 227 -8.27 -3.86 1.04
CA TYR A 227 -8.14 -4.27 2.43
C TYR A 227 -8.69 -3.18 3.35
N ASN A 228 -9.42 -3.60 4.37
CA ASN A 228 -10.13 -2.73 5.31
C ASN A 228 -9.28 -1.59 5.87
N PHE A 229 -8.01 -1.87 6.24
CA PHE A 229 -7.12 -0.85 6.81
C PHE A 229 -6.82 0.31 5.86
N ALA A 230 -6.96 0.11 4.54
CA ALA A 230 -6.72 1.14 3.54
C ALA A 230 -8.00 1.92 3.17
N THR A 231 -9.19 1.46 3.54
CA THR A 231 -10.46 2.02 3.07
C THR A 231 -10.59 3.51 3.33
N MET A 232 -10.30 3.95 4.56
CA MET A 232 -10.28 5.37 4.95
C MET A 232 -9.33 6.21 4.07
N THR A 233 -8.16 5.67 3.74
CA THR A 233 -7.18 6.33 2.87
C THR A 233 -7.74 6.54 1.46
N TYR A 234 -8.41 5.52 0.90
CA TYR A 234 -9.04 5.63 -0.42
C TYR A 234 -10.23 6.58 -0.40
N PHE A 235 -11.07 6.52 0.63
CA PHE A 235 -12.21 7.39 0.82
C PHE A 235 -11.81 8.86 0.81
N ASP A 236 -10.78 9.23 1.59
CA ASP A 236 -10.32 10.62 1.64
C ASP A 236 -9.63 11.05 0.34
N LYS A 237 -8.77 10.20 -0.24
CA LYS A 237 -8.03 10.54 -1.47
C LYS A 237 -8.89 10.57 -2.73
N ALA A 238 -10.00 9.83 -2.75
CA ALA A 238 -10.98 9.91 -3.82
C ALA A 238 -11.92 11.13 -3.67
N ASP A 239 -11.87 11.85 -2.55
CA ASP A 239 -12.74 12.99 -2.23
C ASP A 239 -14.24 12.62 -2.29
N ILE A 240 -14.60 11.50 -1.63
CA ILE A 240 -15.98 10.98 -1.68
C ILE A 240 -16.99 12.02 -1.17
N ARG A 241 -16.64 12.75 -0.11
CA ARG A 241 -17.47 13.86 0.41
C ARG A 241 -17.73 14.92 -0.64
N GLY A 242 -16.68 15.42 -1.31
CA GLY A 242 -16.83 16.41 -2.38
C GLY A 242 -17.64 15.88 -3.57
N ARG A 243 -17.49 14.59 -3.91
CA ARG A 243 -18.27 13.96 -4.98
C ARG A 243 -19.75 13.85 -4.66
N LEU A 244 -20.11 13.51 -3.43
CA LEU A 244 -21.51 13.44 -2.99
C LEU A 244 -22.21 14.82 -2.99
N GLN A 245 -21.47 15.92 -3.08
CA GLN A 245 -22.05 17.25 -3.27
C GLN A 245 -22.39 17.57 -4.73
N LYS A 246 -21.88 16.80 -5.71
CA LYS A 246 -22.16 17.04 -7.14
C LYS A 246 -23.65 16.86 -7.44
N THR A 247 -24.17 17.69 -8.34
CA THR A 247 -25.57 17.58 -8.81
C THR A 247 -25.81 16.32 -9.61
N TYR A 248 -24.80 15.86 -10.36
CA TYR A 248 -24.85 14.69 -11.21
C TYR A 248 -23.65 13.77 -10.94
N LEU A 249 -23.91 12.47 -10.90
CA LEU A 249 -22.91 11.42 -10.85
C LEU A 249 -23.20 10.44 -11.99
N SER A 250 -22.15 9.99 -12.69
CA SER A 250 -22.32 8.93 -13.68
C SER A 250 -22.63 7.60 -12.99
N LYS A 251 -23.23 6.64 -13.70
CA LYS A 251 -23.49 5.30 -13.15
C LYS A 251 -22.20 4.64 -12.63
N THR A 252 -21.11 4.78 -13.37
CA THR A 252 -19.81 4.21 -12.99
C THR A 252 -19.23 4.92 -11.77
N GLU A 253 -19.27 6.26 -11.73
CA GLU A 253 -18.77 7.03 -10.59
C GLU A 253 -19.57 6.71 -9.31
N PHE A 254 -20.90 6.63 -9.40
CA PHE A 254 -21.74 6.28 -8.26
C PHE A 254 -21.44 4.86 -7.76
N ALA A 255 -21.34 3.86 -8.65
CA ALA A 255 -20.98 2.50 -8.27
C ALA A 255 -19.63 2.39 -7.55
N GLN A 256 -18.65 3.21 -7.94
CA GLN A 256 -17.34 3.26 -7.29
C GLN A 256 -17.40 3.95 -5.92
N ILE A 257 -18.24 4.98 -5.78
CA ILE A 257 -18.55 5.58 -4.48
C ILE A 257 -19.23 4.55 -3.57
N SER A 258 -20.24 3.84 -4.08
CA SER A 258 -20.96 2.78 -3.37
C SER A 258 -20.03 1.68 -2.89
N PHE A 259 -19.08 1.23 -3.71
CA PHE A 259 -18.06 0.26 -3.31
C PHE A 259 -17.24 0.73 -2.10
N LEU A 260 -16.83 1.99 -2.07
CA LEU A 260 -16.07 2.54 -0.95
C LEU A 260 -16.93 2.76 0.29
N ILE A 261 -18.21 3.13 0.13
CA ILE A 261 -19.17 3.23 1.24
C ILE A 261 -19.44 1.85 1.84
N ASP A 262 -19.74 0.85 1.01
CA ASP A 262 -19.92 -0.55 1.41
C ASP A 262 -18.72 -1.04 2.23
N THR A 263 -17.51 -0.89 1.68
CA THR A 263 -16.28 -1.31 2.36
C THR A 263 -16.10 -0.59 3.70
N LEU A 264 -16.37 0.73 3.75
CA LEU A 264 -16.20 1.56 4.95
C LEU A 264 -17.17 1.19 6.07
N VAL A 265 -18.41 0.83 5.71
CA VAL A 265 -19.44 0.40 6.66
C VAL A 265 -19.15 -1.04 7.12
N PHE A 266 -18.87 -1.94 6.19
CA PHE A 266 -18.54 -3.35 6.47
C PHE A 266 -17.33 -3.48 7.40
N SER A 267 -16.27 -2.69 7.16
CA SER A 267 -15.09 -2.66 8.02
C SER A 267 -15.31 -1.93 9.35
N LYS A 268 -16.48 -1.32 9.55
CA LYS A 268 -16.85 -0.48 10.70
C LYS A 268 -15.98 0.75 10.90
N GLU A 269 -15.15 1.11 9.92
CA GLU A 269 -14.28 2.29 9.97
C GLU A 269 -15.09 3.59 10.01
N ILE A 270 -16.34 3.54 9.52
CA ILE A 270 -17.27 4.67 9.56
C ILE A 270 -17.51 5.23 10.97
N ILE A 271 -17.32 4.44 12.04
CA ILE A 271 -17.52 4.90 13.42
C ILE A 271 -16.53 6.01 13.82
N TYR A 272 -15.35 6.03 13.18
CA TYR A 272 -14.29 6.99 13.45
C TYR A 272 -14.50 8.31 12.68
N LEU A 273 -15.53 8.40 11.84
CA LEU A 273 -15.89 9.63 11.15
C LEU A 273 -16.80 10.51 12.03
N ASP A 274 -16.35 11.73 12.29
CA ASP A 274 -17.15 12.75 12.99
C ASP A 274 -18.44 13.06 12.23
N ASP A 275 -18.39 13.06 10.89
CA ASP A 275 -19.48 13.40 9.99
C ASP A 275 -20.24 12.19 9.42
N LYS A 276 -20.10 11.01 10.05
CA LYS A 276 -20.73 9.75 9.59
C LYS A 276 -22.22 9.87 9.26
N GLU A 277 -22.98 10.59 10.08
CA GLU A 277 -24.43 10.77 9.90
C GLU A 277 -24.72 11.57 8.62
N GLU A 278 -24.03 12.70 8.42
CA GLU A 278 -24.17 13.54 7.23
C GLU A 278 -23.75 12.76 5.98
N LEU A 279 -22.64 12.03 6.05
CA LEU A 279 -22.14 11.21 4.96
C LEU A 279 -23.18 10.18 4.49
N LEU A 280 -23.72 9.37 5.41
CA LEU A 280 -24.70 8.34 5.07
C LEU A 280 -26.00 8.95 4.56
N MET A 281 -26.50 10.02 5.19
CA MET A 281 -27.70 10.71 4.70
C MET A 281 -27.49 11.26 3.28
N LYS A 282 -26.32 11.84 2.99
CA LYS A 282 -26.01 12.38 1.67
C LYS A 282 -25.87 11.28 0.63
N TYR A 283 -25.23 10.17 0.98
CA TYR A 283 -25.13 9.00 0.12
C TYR A 283 -26.51 8.46 -0.23
N LEU A 284 -27.40 8.26 0.76
CA LEU A 284 -28.76 7.75 0.51
C LEU A 284 -29.62 8.73 -0.30
N GLU A 285 -29.47 10.05 -0.08
CA GLU A 285 -30.11 11.08 -0.92
C GLU A 285 -29.70 10.91 -2.40
N LYS A 286 -28.42 10.65 -2.67
CA LYS A 286 -27.92 10.38 -4.03
C LYS A 286 -28.38 9.02 -4.55
N ALA A 287 -28.41 8.00 -3.71
CA ALA A 287 -28.84 6.65 -4.06
C ALA A 287 -30.28 6.62 -4.60
N LYS A 288 -31.20 7.42 -4.04
CA LYS A 288 -32.58 7.57 -4.55
C LYS A 288 -32.65 7.97 -6.03
N ILE A 289 -31.60 8.63 -6.55
CA ILE A 289 -31.55 9.15 -7.92
C ILE A 289 -30.64 8.29 -8.81
N PHE A 290 -29.50 7.83 -8.28
CA PHE A 290 -28.41 7.27 -9.09
C PHE A 290 -28.17 5.76 -8.90
N ALA A 291 -28.73 5.12 -7.86
CA ALA A 291 -28.51 3.69 -7.60
C ALA A 291 -29.10 2.81 -8.72
N LEU A 292 -28.24 2.05 -9.39
CA LEU A 292 -28.61 1.25 -10.57
C LEU A 292 -27.79 -0.04 -10.73
N SER A 293 -26.78 -0.26 -9.89
CA SER A 293 -25.89 -1.41 -9.95
C SER A 293 -26.01 -2.27 -8.69
N GLU A 294 -25.57 -3.52 -8.77
CA GLU A 294 -25.59 -4.45 -7.63
C GLU A 294 -24.81 -3.89 -6.44
N ILE A 295 -23.64 -3.30 -6.67
CA ILE A 295 -22.82 -2.71 -5.62
C ILE A 295 -23.48 -1.50 -4.94
N ASP A 296 -24.32 -0.74 -5.65
CA ASP A 296 -25.11 0.34 -5.04
C ASP A 296 -26.07 -0.23 -3.99
N TYR A 297 -26.78 -1.29 -4.35
CA TYR A 297 -27.73 -1.94 -3.47
C TYR A 297 -27.06 -2.71 -2.34
N MET A 298 -25.88 -3.30 -2.56
CA MET A 298 -25.07 -3.91 -1.49
C MET A 298 -24.67 -2.86 -0.45
N ALA A 299 -24.16 -1.70 -0.88
CA ALA A 299 -23.80 -0.62 0.04
C ALA A 299 -25.00 -0.13 0.86
N ILE A 300 -26.20 -0.05 0.27
CA ILE A 300 -27.43 0.35 0.96
C ILE A 300 -27.87 -0.73 1.98
N ASP A 301 -27.78 -2.00 1.61
CA ASP A 301 -28.08 -3.13 2.49
C ASP A 301 -27.11 -3.18 3.67
N GLU A 302 -25.81 -2.98 3.43
CA GLU A 302 -24.77 -2.92 4.47
C GLU A 302 -25.02 -1.75 5.45
N ILE A 303 -25.42 -0.58 4.94
CA ILE A 303 -25.86 0.54 5.80
C ILE A 303 -27.07 0.13 6.64
N TRP A 304 -28.07 -0.51 6.05
CA TRP A 304 -29.26 -0.95 6.78
C TRP A 304 -28.89 -1.94 7.89
N VAL A 305 -28.10 -2.97 7.58
CA VAL A 305 -27.65 -3.98 8.55
C VAL A 305 -26.84 -3.35 9.68
N PHE A 306 -25.94 -2.43 9.34
CA PHE A 306 -25.12 -1.73 10.33
C PHE A 306 -25.96 -0.89 11.29
N VAL A 307 -26.91 -0.09 10.77
CA VAL A 307 -27.78 0.77 11.59
C VAL A 307 -28.80 -0.04 12.39
N ASP A 308 -29.39 -1.09 11.80
CA ASP A 308 -30.35 -1.97 12.49
C ASP A 308 -29.68 -2.70 13.66
N SER A 309 -28.44 -3.15 13.44
CA SER A 309 -27.62 -3.74 14.51
C SER A 309 -27.39 -2.75 15.66
N ASP A 310 -27.02 -1.50 15.38
CA ASP A 310 -26.86 -0.44 16.40
C ASP A 310 -28.17 -0.20 17.18
N MET A 311 -29.31 -0.15 16.47
CA MET A 311 -30.64 -0.01 17.08
C MET A 311 -31.06 -1.21 17.94
N TRP A 312 -30.72 -2.44 17.53
CA TRP A 312 -31.00 -3.62 18.34
C TRP A 312 -30.30 -3.53 19.70
N TYR A 313 -29.02 -3.13 19.70
CA TYR A 313 -28.28 -2.89 20.96
C TYR A 313 -28.90 -1.75 21.80
N MET A 314 -29.56 -0.75 21.20
CA MET A 314 -30.31 0.29 21.92
C MET A 314 -31.48 -0.23 22.75
N GLY A 315 -32.15 -1.28 22.29
CA GLY A 315 -33.24 -1.91 23.03
C GLY A 315 -32.76 -2.65 24.28
N GLU A 316 -31.49 -3.04 24.33
CA GLU A 316 -30.91 -3.86 25.39
C GLU A 316 -30.06 -3.08 26.41
N LYS A 317 -29.59 -1.87 26.09
CA LYS A 317 -28.67 -1.06 26.93
C LYS A 317 -29.09 0.42 27.09
N SER A 318 -28.42 1.15 27.99
CA SER A 318 -28.61 2.60 28.20
C SER A 318 -28.06 3.46 27.05
N LYS A 319 -28.78 4.55 26.71
CA LYS A 319 -28.58 5.46 25.55
C LYS A 319 -27.19 6.05 25.28
N GLU A 320 -26.22 5.93 26.18
CA GLU A 320 -24.95 6.68 26.11
C GLU A 320 -23.84 6.01 25.26
N GLU A 321 -24.07 4.82 24.69
CA GLU A 321 -23.04 4.04 23.98
C GLU A 321 -23.28 3.85 22.46
N PHE A 322 -24.26 4.54 21.86
CA PHE A 322 -24.70 4.24 20.50
C PHE A 322 -24.07 5.10 19.41
N ILE A 323 -23.94 4.51 18.22
CA ILE A 323 -23.28 5.14 17.07
C ILE A 323 -24.14 6.27 16.50
N PHE A 324 -25.46 6.05 16.43
CA PHE A 324 -26.42 7.00 15.89
C PHE A 324 -27.44 7.45 16.95
N SER A 325 -27.96 8.67 16.82
CA SER A 325 -29.17 9.03 17.57
C SER A 325 -30.38 8.25 17.05
N LEU A 326 -31.38 7.99 17.91
CA LEU A 326 -32.60 7.26 17.51
C LEU A 326 -33.32 7.93 16.31
N GLU A 327 -33.32 9.26 16.26
CA GLU A 327 -33.91 10.00 15.14
C GLU A 327 -33.16 9.73 13.83
N VAL A 328 -31.84 9.80 13.87
CA VAL A 328 -30.98 9.55 12.71
C VAL A 328 -31.08 8.09 12.24
N ALA A 329 -31.00 7.14 13.17
CA ALA A 329 -31.08 5.71 12.85
C ALA A 329 -32.40 5.36 12.14
N ASN A 330 -33.54 5.80 12.69
CA ASN A 330 -34.85 5.57 12.06
C ASN A 330 -34.95 6.20 10.66
N LYS A 331 -34.35 7.37 10.47
CA LYS A 331 -34.32 8.03 9.16
C LYS A 331 -33.48 7.24 8.15
N LEU A 332 -32.26 6.82 8.53
CA LEU A 332 -31.38 6.03 7.68
C LEU A 332 -32.03 4.71 7.27
N LEU A 333 -32.60 3.96 8.21
CA LEU A 333 -33.31 2.70 7.92
C LEU A 333 -34.46 2.90 6.93
N LYS A 334 -35.30 3.91 7.18
CA LYS A 334 -36.41 4.24 6.29
C LYS A 334 -35.94 4.59 4.88
N ASP A 335 -34.88 5.39 4.76
CA ASP A 335 -34.32 5.78 3.46
C ASP A 335 -33.75 4.56 2.73
N CYS A 336 -33.06 3.65 3.43
CA CYS A 336 -32.60 2.38 2.86
C CYS A 336 -33.77 1.51 2.36
N GLU A 337 -34.80 1.30 3.19
CA GLU A 337 -35.99 0.51 2.83
C GLU A 337 -36.71 1.08 1.61
N GLU A 338 -36.86 2.41 1.54
CA GLU A 338 -37.48 3.09 0.40
C GLU A 338 -36.71 2.78 -0.90
N ILE A 339 -35.38 2.85 -0.87
CA ILE A 339 -34.55 2.59 -2.05
C ILE A 339 -34.59 1.10 -2.43
N LEU A 340 -34.42 0.20 -1.45
CA LEU A 340 -34.39 -1.25 -1.67
C LEU A 340 -35.73 -1.77 -2.21
N ASN A 341 -36.86 -1.25 -1.72
CA ASN A 341 -38.19 -1.63 -2.22
C ASN A 341 -38.45 -1.15 -3.65
N ASN A 342 -37.81 -0.05 -4.07
CA ASN A 342 -37.89 0.50 -5.42
C ASN A 342 -36.85 -0.09 -6.39
N ARG A 343 -36.09 -1.12 -5.97
CA ARG A 343 -35.14 -1.83 -6.83
C ARG A 343 -35.86 -2.42 -8.03
N ILE A 344 -35.58 -1.87 -9.22
CA ILE A 344 -36.07 -2.42 -10.48
C ILE A 344 -35.42 -3.80 -10.66
N ARG A 345 -36.23 -4.86 -10.64
CA ARG A 345 -35.78 -6.25 -10.86
C ARG A 345 -35.39 -6.51 -12.31
#